data_AF-A0A6G1KIU6-F1
#
_entry.id   AF-A0A6G1KIU6-F1
#
_cell.length_a   1.000
_cell.length_b   1.000
_cell.length_c   1.000
_cell.angle_alpha   90.00
_cell.angle_beta   90.00
_cell.angle_gamma   90.00
#
_symmetry.space_group_name_H-M   'P 1'
#
loop_
_entity.id
_entity.type
_entity.pdbx_description
1 polymer ?
#
loop_
_entity_poly.entity_id
_entity_poly.type
_entity_poly.pdbx_seq_one_letter_code
_entity_poly.pdbx_strand_id
1 'polypeptide(L)'
;MWVFVGTGNNGQISSAASRGAPDVVSTSLGVKQKGDETISPNSHPHDNGTTRQPLVGAKKRKANDGGGDTRREMHDQGVQQGLEAPKPPPTVAEMLKENIEKVSYYQKNLSSLGHSREKELNDKNGEILALMARPCGGECQKNIAMAQELAEARIKAAEEAFERNWQKEVDKTTAFSKTIAALALADRVTNTELQGKIERRDANITVLQRQIANHVIHTQKGPDIRDGKVAALEREVAALKLESTKIKLDISEAKLEKVNQVMALQDEQTMLWGMISRAQMKEQKLSRTHHEAPRDNALYLFYQPKNHYEYRDGKVRPSSYGSNESWDLGLCHGHFRLPSPCAYGDECDWRHKPLSQDEKDYIQNCLGRRGREFLIDAGKTTDVKALSSHPGALRWK
;
A
#
# COMPACT_ATOMS: atom_id res chain seq x y z
N MET A 1 47.23 52.83 -29.04
CA MET A 1 45.94 52.12 -28.91
C MET A 1 46.20 50.67 -29.28
N TRP A 2 46.12 49.77 -28.29
CA TRP A 2 46.39 48.33 -28.42
C TRP A 2 45.12 47.57 -28.81
N VAL A 3 45.33 46.32 -29.25
CA VAL A 3 44.53 45.07 -29.11
C VAL A 3 44.45 44.38 -30.48
N PHE A 4 45.39 43.49 -30.80
CA PHE A 4 45.57 42.07 -30.44
C PHE A 4 44.96 41.11 -31.48
N VAL A 5 45.86 40.50 -32.24
CA VAL A 5 45.66 39.29 -33.06
C VAL A 5 46.09 38.11 -32.20
N GLY A 6 45.22 37.12 -32.05
CA GLY A 6 45.52 35.85 -31.38
C GLY A 6 45.37 34.69 -32.35
N THR A 7 46.49 34.14 -32.79
CA THR A 7 46.62 32.94 -33.62
C THR A 7 46.60 31.67 -32.76
N GLY A 8 46.00 30.62 -33.31
CA GLY A 8 46.51 29.23 -33.30
C GLY A 8 46.68 28.52 -31.96
N ASN A 9 45.86 27.49 -31.72
CA ASN A 9 46.24 26.38 -30.86
C ASN A 9 46.00 25.05 -31.58
N ASN A 10 47.11 24.41 -31.97
CA ASN A 10 47.23 23.02 -32.37
C ASN A 10 47.37 22.17 -31.09
N GLY A 11 46.59 21.10 -30.96
CA GLY A 11 46.65 20.22 -29.79
C GLY A 11 46.10 18.82 -30.07
N GLN A 12 46.93 18.01 -30.72
CA GLN A 12 47.10 16.55 -30.58
C GLN A 12 45.85 15.65 -30.40
N ILE A 13 45.51 14.96 -31.49
CA ILE A 13 44.73 13.71 -31.46
C ILE A 13 45.76 12.57 -31.43
N SER A 14 45.97 11.97 -30.26
CA SER A 14 46.80 10.77 -30.12
C SER A 14 46.00 9.53 -30.50
N SER A 15 46.29 9.03 -31.69
CA SER A 15 45.92 7.70 -32.18
C SER A 15 46.67 6.60 -31.44
N ALA A 16 45.96 5.77 -30.68
CA ALA A 16 46.47 4.47 -30.21
C ALA A 16 45.71 3.35 -30.92
N ALA A 17 46.37 2.78 -31.92
CA ALA A 17 45.97 1.54 -32.55
C ALA A 17 46.30 0.37 -31.62
N SER A 18 45.28 -0.43 -31.26
CA SER A 18 45.44 -1.75 -30.67
C SER A 18 44.61 -2.72 -31.51
N ARG A 19 45.30 -3.43 -32.40
CA ARG A 19 44.79 -4.59 -33.12
C ARG A 19 44.75 -5.76 -32.15
N GLY A 20 43.55 -6.19 -31.76
CA GLY A 20 43.29 -7.47 -31.10
C GLY A 20 42.17 -8.16 -31.85
N ALA A 21 42.50 -9.25 -32.54
CA ALA A 21 41.56 -10.10 -33.26
C ALA A 21 40.57 -10.78 -32.29
N PRO A 22 39.29 -10.95 -32.65
CA PRO A 22 38.45 -11.92 -31.98
C PRO A 22 38.57 -13.29 -32.66
N ASP A 23 39.06 -14.27 -31.89
CA ASP A 23 38.97 -15.68 -32.21
C ASP A 23 37.50 -16.09 -32.35
N VAL A 24 37.19 -16.67 -33.51
CA VAL A 24 35.90 -17.28 -33.81
C VAL A 24 35.85 -18.65 -33.15
N VAL A 25 35.30 -18.73 -31.94
CA VAL A 25 34.92 -20.01 -31.32
C VAL A 25 33.56 -20.42 -31.88
N SER A 26 33.61 -21.37 -32.81
CA SER A 26 32.46 -22.05 -33.39
C SER A 26 31.96 -23.11 -32.41
N THR A 27 30.92 -22.79 -31.63
CA THR A 27 30.23 -23.79 -30.80
C THR A 27 29.08 -24.41 -31.61
N SER A 28 29.38 -25.57 -32.19
CA SER A 28 28.41 -26.47 -32.78
C SER A 28 27.66 -27.23 -31.67
N LEU A 29 26.42 -26.83 -31.40
CA LEU A 29 25.50 -27.64 -30.61
C LEU A 29 24.64 -28.49 -31.56
N GLY A 30 25.06 -29.73 -31.73
CA GLY A 30 24.28 -30.77 -32.37
C GLY A 30 23.07 -31.15 -31.51
N VAL A 31 21.87 -30.80 -31.98
CA VAL A 31 20.62 -31.34 -31.46
C VAL A 31 20.30 -32.62 -32.24
N LYS A 32 20.48 -33.75 -31.57
CA LYS A 32 19.97 -35.07 -32.01
C LYS A 32 18.44 -35.03 -32.05
N GLN A 33 17.86 -35.11 -33.25
CA GLN A 33 16.48 -35.54 -33.43
C GLN A 33 16.40 -37.06 -33.24
N LYS A 34 15.70 -37.47 -32.18
CA LYS A 34 15.05 -38.76 -31.96
C LYS A 34 13.58 -38.34 -31.78
N GLY A 35 12.58 -38.80 -32.49
CA GLY A 35 12.29 -40.12 -33.05
C GLY A 35 10.77 -40.21 -33.00
N ASP A 36 10.20 -40.80 -34.03
CA ASP A 36 8.75 -40.94 -34.25
C ASP A 36 7.99 -41.48 -33.05
N GLU A 37 6.75 -41.01 -32.88
CA GLU A 37 5.64 -41.88 -32.52
C GLU A 37 4.29 -41.30 -32.99
N THR A 38 3.46 -42.23 -33.41
CA THR A 38 2.37 -42.13 -34.37
C THR A 38 1.02 -42.32 -33.68
N ILE A 39 -0.07 -41.82 -34.29
CA ILE A 39 -1.48 -42.29 -34.18
C ILE A 39 -2.19 -41.83 -32.87
N SER A 40 -3.40 -41.25 -32.82
CA SER A 40 -4.61 -41.36 -33.66
C SER A 40 -5.55 -40.14 -33.48
N PRO A 41 -6.47 -39.85 -34.41
CA PRO A 41 -7.47 -38.78 -34.29
C PRO A 41 -8.85 -39.30 -33.88
N ASN A 42 -9.58 -38.54 -33.08
CA ASN A 42 -11.04 -38.67 -32.96
C ASN A 42 -11.66 -37.43 -32.33
N SER A 43 -12.48 -36.69 -33.08
CA SER A 43 -13.87 -36.33 -32.71
C SER A 43 -14.41 -35.14 -33.53
N HIS A 44 -15.39 -35.46 -34.38
CA HIS A 44 -16.56 -34.73 -34.89
C HIS A 44 -16.61 -33.18 -34.97
N PRO A 45 -17.06 -32.63 -36.12
CA PRO A 45 -17.64 -31.29 -36.20
C PRO A 45 -19.17 -31.33 -36.02
N HIS A 46 -19.69 -30.45 -35.16
CA HIS A 46 -21.11 -30.14 -35.14
C HIS A 46 -21.41 -28.97 -36.08
N ASP A 47 -22.13 -29.30 -37.15
CA ASP A 47 -22.93 -28.39 -37.96
C ASP A 47 -23.95 -27.65 -37.09
N ASN A 48 -24.11 -26.34 -37.35
CA ASN A 48 -25.39 -25.67 -37.18
C ASN A 48 -25.50 -24.52 -38.18
N GLY A 49 -26.03 -24.85 -39.36
CA GLY A 49 -26.63 -23.87 -40.25
C GLY A 49 -27.98 -23.42 -39.70
N THR A 50 -28.26 -22.12 -39.79
CA THR A 50 -29.64 -21.63 -39.75
C THR A 50 -29.82 -20.52 -40.77
N THR A 51 -30.26 -20.97 -41.95
CA THR A 51 -31.21 -20.39 -42.89
C THR A 51 -31.74 -18.97 -42.59
N ARG A 52 -31.45 -18.06 -43.52
CA ARG A 52 -32.20 -16.83 -43.77
C ARG A 52 -33.59 -17.16 -44.34
N GLN A 53 -34.63 -16.46 -43.88
CA GLN A 53 -35.67 -15.94 -44.78
C GLN A 53 -36.21 -14.57 -44.30
N PRO A 54 -36.61 -13.68 -45.23
CA PRO A 54 -37.13 -12.34 -44.94
C PRO A 54 -38.66 -12.31 -45.02
N LEU A 55 -39.32 -11.45 -44.23
CA LEU A 55 -40.70 -11.06 -44.50
C LEU A 55 -40.91 -9.54 -44.38
N VAL A 56 -41.42 -9.04 -45.50
CA VAL A 56 -42.01 -7.74 -45.80
C VAL A 56 -43.29 -7.55 -44.99
N GLY A 57 -43.63 -6.33 -44.59
CA GLY A 57 -45.01 -6.03 -44.18
C GLY A 57 -45.22 -4.76 -43.36
N ALA A 58 -45.40 -3.64 -44.05
CA ALA A 58 -45.94 -2.41 -43.48
C ALA A 58 -47.38 -2.59 -42.98
N LYS A 59 -47.75 -1.94 -41.85
CA LYS A 59 -49.12 -1.49 -41.61
C LYS A 59 -49.20 -0.33 -40.61
N LYS A 60 -49.60 0.83 -41.14
CA LYS A 60 -50.18 1.99 -40.43
C LYS A 60 -51.50 1.60 -39.74
N ARG A 61 -51.67 1.98 -38.47
CA ARG A 61 -52.94 2.40 -37.81
C ARG A 61 -52.55 3.33 -36.65
N LYS A 62 -52.71 4.66 -36.76
CA LYS A 62 -53.90 5.49 -36.42
C LYS A 62 -54.43 5.26 -35.00
N ALA A 63 -54.18 6.29 -34.18
CA ALA A 63 -55.00 6.93 -33.15
C ALA A 63 -56.06 6.10 -32.40
N ASN A 64 -55.98 6.13 -31.08
CA ASN A 64 -57.16 6.30 -30.25
C ASN A 64 -56.80 7.12 -29.00
N ASP A 65 -57.46 8.27 -28.90
CA ASP A 65 -57.68 9.03 -27.68
C ASP A 65 -58.53 8.23 -26.70
N GLY A 66 -58.36 8.51 -25.41
CA GLY A 66 -59.43 8.33 -24.43
C GLY A 66 -58.99 7.71 -23.12
N GLY A 67 -59.26 8.43 -22.03
CA GLY A 67 -59.49 7.83 -20.72
C GLY A 67 -58.49 8.27 -19.66
N GLY A 68 -58.78 9.39 -19.00
CA GLY A 68 -58.16 9.72 -17.73
C GLY A 68 -58.53 8.70 -16.66
N ASP A 69 -57.61 8.49 -15.74
CA ASP A 69 -57.99 8.08 -14.40
C ASP A 69 -56.98 8.58 -13.37
N THR A 70 -57.53 9.21 -12.35
CA THR A 70 -56.87 9.77 -11.18
C THR A 70 -56.23 8.68 -10.34
N ARG A 71 -54.90 8.68 -10.19
CA ARG A 71 -54.25 7.87 -9.15
C ARG A 71 -52.97 8.50 -8.61
N ARG A 72 -53.13 9.11 -7.43
CA ARG A 72 -52.17 9.24 -6.31
C ARG A 72 -50.71 9.50 -6.73
N GLU A 73 -50.34 10.78 -6.64
CA GLU A 73 -48.95 11.20 -6.40
C GLU A 73 -48.45 10.55 -5.11
N MET A 74 -47.76 9.42 -5.23
CA MET A 74 -46.77 9.03 -4.25
C MET A 74 -45.47 9.72 -4.67
N HIS A 75 -44.99 10.61 -3.80
CA HIS A 75 -43.65 11.16 -3.86
C HIS A 75 -42.64 10.01 -3.80
N ASP A 76 -42.27 9.50 -4.96
CA ASP A 76 -41.11 8.65 -5.13
C ASP A 76 -39.91 9.58 -5.20
N GLN A 77 -39.25 9.77 -4.04
CA GLN A 77 -37.91 10.35 -3.98
C GLN A 77 -36.96 9.33 -4.62
N GLY A 78 -36.98 9.29 -5.95
CA GLY A 78 -35.97 8.63 -6.75
C GLY A 78 -34.62 9.21 -6.35
N VAL A 79 -33.90 8.48 -5.51
CA VAL A 79 -32.49 8.70 -5.25
C VAL A 79 -31.80 8.54 -6.60
N GLN A 80 -31.60 9.65 -7.29
CA GLN A 80 -30.65 9.76 -8.38
C GLN A 80 -29.27 9.54 -7.78
N GLN A 81 -28.91 8.27 -7.58
CA GLN A 81 -27.51 7.87 -7.54
C GLN A 81 -26.97 8.21 -8.93
N GLY A 82 -26.43 9.42 -9.05
CA GLY A 82 -25.63 9.83 -10.19
C GLY A 82 -24.57 8.76 -10.37
N LEU A 83 -24.72 7.96 -11.43
CA LEU A 83 -23.68 7.07 -11.90
C LEU A 83 -22.56 7.98 -12.39
N GLU A 84 -21.72 8.43 -11.47
CA GLU A 84 -20.46 9.07 -11.80
C GLU A 84 -19.70 8.09 -12.67
N ALA A 85 -19.36 8.53 -13.89
CA ALA A 85 -18.57 7.74 -14.80
C ALA A 85 -17.31 7.25 -14.06
N PRO A 86 -16.95 5.96 -14.18
CA PRO A 86 -15.78 5.43 -13.50
C PRO A 86 -14.57 6.28 -13.87
N LYS A 87 -13.89 6.82 -12.85
CA LYS A 87 -12.67 7.61 -13.06
C LYS A 87 -11.69 6.77 -13.86
N PRO A 88 -11.00 7.37 -14.85
CA PRO A 88 -9.98 6.66 -15.60
C PRO A 88 -8.90 6.16 -14.63
N PRO A 89 -8.30 4.98 -14.90
CA PRO A 89 -7.21 4.47 -14.08
C PRO A 89 -6.06 5.48 -14.04
N PRO A 90 -5.37 5.60 -12.90
CA PRO A 90 -4.28 6.56 -12.74
C PRO A 90 -3.15 6.23 -13.73
N THR A 91 -2.56 7.28 -14.27
CA THR A 91 -1.39 7.17 -15.14
C THR A 91 -0.16 6.70 -14.35
N VAL A 92 0.82 6.11 -15.03
CA VAL A 92 2.11 5.71 -14.41
C VAL A 92 2.77 6.90 -13.68
N ALA A 93 2.62 8.12 -14.21
CA ALA A 93 3.14 9.33 -13.57
C ALA A 93 2.43 9.67 -12.25
N GLU A 94 1.10 9.50 -12.20
CA GLU A 94 0.31 9.71 -10.98
C GLU A 94 0.62 8.65 -9.92
N MET A 95 0.75 7.38 -10.32
CA MET A 95 1.18 6.29 -9.44
C MET A 95 2.59 6.55 -8.86
N LEU A 96 3.52 7.02 -9.69
CA LEU A 96 4.88 7.34 -9.24
C LEU A 96 4.86 8.51 -8.23
N LYS A 97 4.05 9.54 -8.50
CA LYS A 97 3.89 10.68 -7.60
C LYS A 97 3.31 10.26 -6.25
N GLU A 98 2.26 9.44 -6.25
CA GLU A 98 1.65 8.92 -5.02
C GLU A 98 2.65 8.09 -4.20
N ASN A 99 3.47 7.27 -4.86
CA ASN A 99 4.52 6.49 -4.18
C ASN A 99 5.61 7.38 -3.58
N ILE A 100 6.04 8.44 -4.27
CA ILE A 100 7.00 9.43 -3.72
C ILE A 100 6.41 10.12 -2.48
N GLU A 101 5.15 10.52 -2.53
CA GLU A 101 4.45 11.15 -1.39
C GLU A 101 4.33 10.19 -0.20
N LYS A 102 4.00 8.91 -0.45
CA LYS A 102 3.98 7.88 0.59
C LYS A 102 5.36 7.70 1.23
N VAL A 103 6.42 7.54 0.43
CA VAL A 103 7.79 7.41 0.96
C VAL A 103 8.16 8.62 1.83
N SER A 104 7.86 9.84 1.38
CA SER A 104 8.10 11.06 2.15
C SER A 104 7.32 11.11 3.48
N TYR A 105 6.05 10.68 3.46
CA TYR A 105 5.22 10.59 4.65
C TYR A 105 5.79 9.61 5.69
N TYR A 106 6.23 8.43 5.26
CA TYR A 106 6.82 7.44 6.16
C TYR A 106 8.17 7.87 6.70
N GLN A 107 8.99 8.55 5.89
CA GLN A 107 10.26 9.10 6.34
C GLN A 107 10.06 10.11 7.47
N LYS A 108 9.05 11.00 7.36
CA LYS A 108 8.66 11.92 8.45
C LYS A 108 8.19 11.20 9.71
N ASN A 109 7.37 10.16 9.58
CA ASN A 109 6.85 9.42 10.73
C ASN A 109 7.91 8.55 11.43
N LEU A 110 8.88 8.03 10.70
CA LEU A 110 9.99 7.30 11.29
C LEU A 110 10.91 8.22 12.10
N SER A 111 11.15 9.44 11.62
CA SER A 111 11.86 10.45 12.39
C SER A 111 11.14 10.79 13.71
N SER A 112 9.82 10.89 13.71
CA SER A 112 9.07 11.16 14.95
C SER A 112 9.04 9.98 15.93
N LEU A 113 9.00 8.74 15.42
CA LEU A 113 9.15 7.53 16.23
C LEU A 113 10.52 7.45 16.92
N GLY A 114 11.60 7.85 16.22
CA GLY A 114 12.95 7.94 16.81
C GLY A 114 12.98 8.85 18.03
N HIS A 115 12.43 10.07 17.92
CA HIS A 115 12.38 11.04 19.01
C HIS A 115 11.53 10.54 20.20
N SER A 116 10.44 9.81 19.94
CA SER A 116 9.59 9.26 21.00
C SER A 116 10.31 8.14 21.78
N ARG A 117 11.07 7.29 21.08
CA ARG A 117 11.84 6.20 21.70
C ARG A 117 13.04 6.72 22.50
N GLU A 118 13.71 7.74 21.98
CA GLU A 118 14.80 8.43 22.68
C GLU A 118 14.33 9.05 23.99
N LYS A 119 13.15 9.69 23.99
CA LYS A 119 12.53 10.22 25.21
C LYS A 119 12.24 9.13 26.25
N GLU A 120 11.64 8.00 25.83
CA GLU A 120 11.33 6.90 26.75
C GLU A 120 12.60 6.27 27.35
N LEU A 121 13.68 6.17 26.56
CA LEU A 121 14.99 5.70 27.03
C LEU A 121 15.60 6.67 28.05
N ASN A 122 15.51 7.98 27.81
CA ASN A 122 15.99 9.00 28.73
C ASN A 122 15.22 8.99 30.06
N ASP A 123 13.89 8.80 30.01
CA ASP A 123 13.05 8.71 31.21
C ASP A 123 13.41 7.46 32.05
N LYS A 124 13.58 6.28 31.42
CA LYS A 124 14.01 5.05 32.10
C LYS A 124 15.44 5.11 32.64
N ASN A 125 16.35 5.75 31.90
CA ASN A 125 17.72 5.97 32.39
C ASN A 125 17.73 6.88 33.62
N GLY A 126 16.81 7.86 33.71
CA GLY A 126 16.62 8.69 34.89
C GLY A 126 16.26 7.90 36.14
N GLU A 127 15.36 6.92 36.04
CA GLU A 127 14.98 6.04 37.16
C GLU A 127 16.11 5.10 37.59
N ILE A 128 16.85 4.53 36.62
CA ILE A 128 18.00 3.66 36.93
C ILE A 128 19.09 4.48 37.63
N LEU A 129 19.36 5.70 37.17
CA LEU A 129 20.30 6.61 37.82
C LEU A 129 19.86 6.98 39.24
N ALA A 130 18.55 7.18 39.48
CA ALA A 130 18.00 7.44 40.81
C ALA A 130 18.13 6.23 41.76
N LEU A 131 17.96 5.00 41.26
CA LEU A 131 18.18 3.77 42.03
C LEU A 131 19.66 3.54 42.35
N MET A 132 20.57 3.93 41.45
CA MET A 132 22.02 3.83 41.63
C MET A 132 22.60 4.90 42.56
N ALA A 133 21.88 5.99 42.85
CA ALA A 133 22.32 7.06 43.76
C ALA A 133 22.32 6.65 45.25
N ARG A 134 21.93 5.41 45.59
CA ARG A 134 22.02 4.90 46.97
C ARG A 134 23.50 4.70 47.36
N PRO A 135 23.91 5.11 48.58
CA PRO A 135 25.30 5.00 49.00
C PRO A 135 25.71 3.52 49.08
N CYS A 136 26.52 3.08 48.12
CA CYS A 136 27.18 1.77 48.14
C CYS A 136 28.70 1.96 48.20
N GLY A 137 29.41 1.02 48.81
CA GLY A 137 30.87 1.08 49.00
C GLY A 137 31.64 1.18 47.66
N GLY A 138 32.92 1.59 47.73
CA GLY A 138 33.72 1.94 46.54
C GLY A 138 33.88 0.84 45.49
N GLU A 139 33.75 -0.44 45.86
CA GLU A 139 33.80 -1.55 44.90
C GLU A 139 32.49 -1.72 44.10
N CYS A 140 31.35 -1.41 44.73
CA CYS A 140 30.05 -1.36 44.05
C CYS A 140 29.99 -0.23 43.02
N GLN A 141 30.56 0.95 43.33
CA GLN A 141 30.62 2.08 42.39
C GLN A 141 31.43 1.74 41.12
N LYS A 142 32.53 0.99 41.24
CA LYS A 142 33.32 0.54 40.07
C LYS A 142 32.54 -0.43 39.19
N ASN A 143 31.82 -1.38 39.79
CA ASN A 143 31.00 -2.32 39.03
C ASN A 143 29.82 -1.65 38.32
N ILE A 144 29.21 -0.64 38.94
CA ILE A 144 28.17 0.19 38.33
C ILE A 144 28.72 0.97 37.13
N ALA A 145 29.87 1.63 37.28
CA ALA A 145 30.49 2.39 36.19
C ALA A 145 30.85 1.48 35.00
N MET A 146 31.41 0.30 35.26
CA MET A 146 31.72 -0.68 34.20
C MET A 146 30.46 -1.20 33.50
N ALA A 147 29.37 -1.43 34.25
CA ALA A 147 28.09 -1.85 33.69
C ALA A 147 27.44 -0.74 32.84
N GLN A 148 27.55 0.52 33.25
CA GLN A 148 27.10 1.67 32.48
C GLN A 148 27.88 1.82 31.16
N GLU A 149 29.21 1.76 31.22
CA GLU A 149 30.06 1.84 30.03
C GLU A 149 29.74 0.70 29.04
N LEU A 150 29.53 -0.52 29.54
CA LEU A 150 29.11 -1.66 28.72
C LEU A 150 27.70 -1.47 28.13
N ALA A 151 26.76 -0.91 28.89
CA ALA A 151 25.40 -0.65 28.42
C ALA A 151 25.39 0.43 27.31
N GLU A 152 26.09 1.54 27.52
CA GLU A 152 26.27 2.61 26.53
C GLU A 152 26.93 2.09 25.26
N ALA A 153 27.99 1.28 25.38
CA ALA A 153 28.65 0.65 24.24
C ALA A 153 27.70 -0.27 23.45
N ARG A 154 26.81 -1.01 24.13
CA ARG A 154 25.81 -1.88 23.48
C ARG A 154 24.71 -1.08 22.79
N ILE A 155 24.23 0.00 23.40
CA ILE A 155 23.23 0.90 22.80
C ILE A 155 23.82 1.52 21.53
N LYS A 156 25.01 2.10 21.62
CA LYS A 156 25.70 2.69 20.46
C LYS A 156 25.93 1.67 19.34
N ALA A 157 26.37 0.47 19.67
CA ALA A 157 26.56 -0.59 18.68
C ALA A 157 25.23 -1.01 18.00
N ALA A 158 24.13 -1.02 18.75
CA ALA A 158 22.80 -1.31 18.21
C ALA A 158 22.28 -0.18 17.30
N GLU A 159 22.50 1.08 17.67
CA GLU A 159 22.17 2.25 16.85
C GLU A 159 22.95 2.25 15.54
N GLU A 160 24.26 2.03 15.58
CA GLU A 160 25.09 1.92 14.38
C GLU A 160 24.66 0.74 13.48
N ALA A 161 24.26 -0.39 14.08
CA ALA A 161 23.76 -1.54 13.34
C ALA A 161 22.40 -1.25 12.68
N PHE A 162 21.51 -0.55 13.39
CA PHE A 162 20.23 -0.09 12.85
C PHE A 162 20.45 0.88 11.69
N GLU A 163 21.29 1.91 11.86
CA GLU A 163 21.54 2.92 10.83
C GLU A 163 22.17 2.29 9.57
N ARG A 164 23.10 1.34 9.72
CA ARG A 164 23.67 0.59 8.59
C ARG A 164 22.60 -0.22 7.83
N ASN A 165 21.68 -0.87 8.54
CA ASN A 165 20.61 -1.64 7.90
C ASN A 165 19.58 -0.72 7.25
N TRP A 166 19.25 0.40 7.89
CA TRP A 166 18.38 1.42 7.34
C TRP A 166 18.94 1.99 6.04
N GLN A 167 20.22 2.40 6.04
CA GLN A 167 20.86 2.94 4.84
C GLN A 167 20.87 1.93 3.69
N LYS A 168 21.08 0.64 3.96
CA LYS A 168 20.97 -0.42 2.93
C LYS A 168 19.58 -0.49 2.29
N GLU A 169 18.51 -0.32 3.06
CA GLU A 169 17.15 -0.29 2.51
C GLU A 169 16.84 0.99 1.73
N VAL A 170 17.35 2.14 2.20
CA VAL A 170 17.29 3.40 1.45
C VAL A 170 18.02 3.28 0.12
N ASP A 171 19.20 2.67 0.09
CA ASP A 171 19.99 2.46 -1.12
C ASP A 171 19.28 1.52 -2.11
N LYS A 172 18.67 0.42 -1.62
CA LYS A 172 17.85 -0.48 -2.44
C LYS A 172 16.65 0.26 -3.06
N THR A 173 15.94 1.05 -2.26
CA THR A 173 14.78 1.83 -2.73
C THR A 173 15.19 2.88 -3.77
N THR A 174 16.34 3.53 -3.54
CA THR A 174 16.91 4.50 -4.48
C THR A 174 17.35 3.85 -5.79
N ALA A 175 18.00 2.68 -5.72
CA ALA A 175 18.39 1.90 -6.89
C ALA A 175 17.16 1.46 -7.69
N PHE A 176 16.12 0.94 -7.02
CA PHE A 176 14.85 0.58 -7.65
C PHE A 176 14.22 1.79 -8.36
N SER A 177 14.14 2.93 -7.69
CA SER A 177 13.58 4.17 -8.27
C SER A 177 14.36 4.65 -9.51
N LYS A 178 15.69 4.54 -9.50
CA LYS A 178 16.54 4.84 -10.66
C LYS A 178 16.26 3.89 -11.83
N THR A 179 16.08 2.60 -11.57
CA THR A 179 15.72 1.61 -12.60
C THR A 179 14.37 1.93 -13.23
N ILE A 180 13.35 2.26 -12.43
CA ILE A 180 12.03 2.67 -12.95
C ILE A 180 12.13 3.94 -13.80
N ALA A 181 12.89 4.94 -13.36
CA ALA A 181 13.11 6.16 -14.13
C ALA A 181 13.83 5.90 -15.47
N ALA A 182 14.83 5.02 -15.47
CA ALA A 182 15.55 4.62 -16.69
C ALA A 182 14.63 3.87 -17.68
N LEU A 183 13.79 2.96 -17.17
CA LEU A 183 12.79 2.25 -17.99
C LEU A 183 11.75 3.22 -18.59
N ALA A 184 11.29 4.20 -17.81
CA ALA A 184 10.36 5.22 -18.29
C ALA A 184 10.99 6.12 -19.38
N LEU A 185 12.28 6.45 -19.24
CA LEU A 185 13.01 7.21 -20.26
C LEU A 185 13.18 6.41 -21.55
N ALA A 186 13.58 5.14 -21.45
CA ALA A 186 13.69 4.23 -22.59
C ALA A 186 12.35 4.06 -23.33
N ASP A 187 11.25 3.96 -22.58
CA ASP A 187 9.90 3.91 -23.15
C ASP A 187 9.51 5.19 -23.90
N ARG A 188 9.89 6.37 -23.38
CA ARG A 188 9.66 7.64 -24.10
C ARG A 188 10.46 7.70 -25.40
N VAL A 189 11.73 7.31 -25.38
CA VAL A 189 12.59 7.33 -26.59
C VAL A 189 12.02 6.41 -27.66
N THR A 190 11.69 5.17 -27.30
CA THR A 190 11.13 4.17 -28.23
C THR A 190 9.77 4.60 -28.77
N ASN A 191 8.86 5.11 -27.93
CA ASN A 191 7.58 5.64 -28.39
C ASN A 191 7.75 6.84 -29.34
N THR A 192 8.72 7.73 -29.09
CA THR A 192 8.98 8.89 -29.95
C THR A 192 9.52 8.46 -31.31
N GLU A 193 10.41 7.45 -31.35
CA GLU A 193 10.93 6.92 -32.61
C GLU A 193 9.83 6.25 -33.45
N LEU A 194 8.97 5.45 -32.80
CA LEU A 194 7.84 4.79 -33.42
C LEU A 194 6.81 5.80 -33.93
N GLN A 195 6.51 6.84 -33.15
CA GLN A 195 5.63 7.93 -33.55
C GLN A 195 6.18 8.65 -34.79
N GLY A 196 7.48 8.95 -34.83
CA GLY A 196 8.13 9.52 -36.01
C GLY A 196 8.09 8.60 -37.24
N LYS A 197 8.14 7.27 -37.06
CA LYS A 197 7.93 6.30 -38.17
C LYS A 197 6.48 6.33 -38.69
N ILE A 198 5.49 6.44 -37.79
CA ILE A 198 4.08 6.57 -38.16
C ILE A 198 3.85 7.85 -38.96
N GLU A 199 4.33 8.99 -38.47
CA GLU A 199 4.16 10.29 -39.12
C GLU A 199 4.79 10.34 -40.52
N ARG A 200 6.00 9.77 -40.70
CA ARG A 200 6.63 9.66 -42.02
C ARG A 200 5.80 8.80 -42.99
N ARG A 201 5.20 7.70 -42.51
CA ARG A 201 4.34 6.85 -43.34
C ARG A 201 3.04 7.55 -43.70
N ASP A 202 2.40 8.24 -42.76
CA ASP A 202 1.17 8.99 -43.01
C ASP A 202 1.41 10.14 -43.99
N ALA A 203 2.57 10.81 -43.92
CA ALA A 203 3.00 11.79 -44.90
C ALA A 203 3.17 11.18 -46.30
N ASN A 204 3.82 10.01 -46.40
CA ASN A 204 3.98 9.30 -47.68
C ASN A 204 2.62 8.89 -48.27
N ILE A 205 1.71 8.36 -47.43
CA ILE A 205 0.34 8.01 -47.85
C ILE A 205 -0.37 9.25 -48.43
N THR A 206 -0.23 10.40 -47.78
CA THR A 206 -0.85 11.66 -48.24
C THR A 206 -0.28 12.11 -49.60
N VAL A 207 1.03 11.96 -49.82
CA VAL A 207 1.68 12.27 -51.10
C VAL A 207 1.18 11.32 -52.20
N LEU A 208 1.11 10.02 -51.94
CA LEU A 208 0.62 9.03 -52.90
C LEU A 208 -0.85 9.28 -53.25
N GLN A 209 -1.69 9.58 -52.27
CA GLN A 209 -3.10 9.94 -52.49
C GLN A 209 -3.24 11.17 -53.41
N ARG A 210 -2.39 12.18 -53.24
CA ARG A 210 -2.36 13.35 -54.12
C ARG A 210 -1.91 13.00 -55.54
N GLN A 211 -0.91 12.14 -55.69
CA GLN A 211 -0.46 11.67 -57.00
C GLN A 211 -1.55 10.88 -57.73
N ILE A 212 -2.29 10.02 -57.02
CA ILE A 212 -3.46 9.31 -57.56
C ILE A 212 -4.51 10.34 -58.02
N ALA A 213 -4.88 11.30 -57.17
CA ALA A 213 -5.87 12.32 -57.52
C ALA A 213 -5.45 13.14 -58.75
N ASN A 214 -4.19 13.56 -58.83
CA ASN A 214 -3.66 14.30 -59.98
C ASN A 214 -3.66 13.45 -61.26
N HIS A 215 -3.30 12.17 -61.16
CA HIS A 215 -3.36 11.25 -62.30
C HIS A 215 -4.80 11.07 -62.79
N VAL A 216 -5.77 10.94 -61.88
CA VAL A 216 -7.21 10.86 -62.21
C VAL A 216 -7.68 12.13 -62.93
N ILE A 217 -7.26 13.32 -62.49
CA ILE A 217 -7.64 14.61 -63.09
C ILE A 217 -7.04 14.80 -64.49
N HIS A 218 -5.75 14.47 -64.68
CA HIS A 218 -5.03 14.75 -65.93
C HIS A 218 -5.31 13.77 -67.08
N THR A 219 -6.03 12.66 -66.86
CA THR A 219 -6.13 11.58 -67.86
C THR A 219 -7.55 11.31 -68.37
N GLN A 220 -8.15 12.33 -68.98
CA GLN A 220 -9.34 12.21 -69.86
C GLN A 220 -9.04 11.60 -71.26
N LYS A 221 -7.81 11.16 -71.56
CA LYS A 221 -7.41 10.62 -72.87
C LYS A 221 -6.59 9.32 -72.74
N GLY A 222 -7.23 8.14 -72.89
CA GLY A 222 -6.57 6.82 -73.11
C GLY A 222 -6.71 5.77 -71.98
N PRO A 223 -7.51 4.67 -72.13
CA PRO A 223 -7.85 3.65 -71.12
C PRO A 223 -6.77 2.76 -70.51
N ASP A 224 -6.05 1.99 -71.29
CA ASP A 224 -5.52 0.72 -70.76
C ASP A 224 -4.20 0.84 -69.97
N ILE A 225 -3.43 1.91 -70.17
CA ILE A 225 -2.21 2.18 -69.38
C ILE A 225 -2.57 2.76 -67.99
N ARG A 226 -3.81 3.27 -67.82
CA ARG A 226 -4.28 3.96 -66.60
C ARG A 226 -4.51 3.00 -65.45
N ASP A 227 -5.20 1.92 -65.73
CA ASP A 227 -5.68 1.00 -64.71
C ASP A 227 -4.49 0.25 -64.07
N GLY A 228 -3.42 0.01 -64.84
CA GLY A 228 -2.19 -0.60 -64.34
C GLY A 228 -1.46 0.24 -63.28
N LYS A 229 -1.30 1.56 -63.50
CA LYS A 229 -0.57 2.43 -62.56
C LYS A 229 -1.40 2.77 -61.33
N VAL A 230 -2.70 2.99 -61.48
CA VAL A 230 -3.61 3.22 -60.34
C VAL A 230 -3.68 1.95 -59.48
N ALA A 231 -3.89 0.77 -60.07
CA ALA A 231 -3.91 -0.48 -59.32
C ALA A 231 -2.56 -0.83 -58.66
N ALA A 232 -1.43 -0.37 -59.21
CA ALA A 232 -0.13 -0.51 -58.55
C ALA A 232 -0.02 0.39 -57.30
N LEU A 233 -0.41 1.67 -57.41
CA LEU A 233 -0.38 2.61 -56.28
C LEU A 233 -1.39 2.24 -55.19
N GLU A 234 -2.58 1.75 -55.56
CA GLU A 234 -3.57 1.27 -54.59
C GLU A 234 -3.07 0.06 -53.80
N ARG A 235 -2.36 -0.88 -54.46
CA ARG A 235 -1.71 -2.01 -53.77
C ARG A 235 -0.62 -1.54 -52.82
N GLU A 236 0.19 -0.56 -53.20
CA GLU A 236 1.22 0.00 -52.33
C GLU A 236 0.62 0.71 -51.10
N VAL A 237 -0.45 1.50 -51.30
CA VAL A 237 -1.18 2.13 -50.19
C VAL A 237 -1.80 1.09 -49.27
N ALA A 238 -2.38 0.01 -49.80
CA ALA A 238 -2.92 -1.07 -49.00
C ALA A 238 -1.83 -1.79 -48.19
N ALA A 239 -0.67 -2.05 -48.79
CA ALA A 239 0.49 -2.65 -48.11
C ALA A 239 1.01 -1.75 -46.97
N LEU A 240 1.19 -0.44 -47.21
CA LEU A 240 1.63 0.51 -46.18
C LEU A 240 0.62 0.65 -45.04
N LYS A 241 -0.69 0.61 -45.34
CA LYS A 241 -1.74 0.59 -44.31
C LYS A 241 -1.65 -0.66 -43.44
N LEU A 242 -1.47 -1.83 -44.06
CA LEU A 242 -1.31 -3.10 -43.33
C LEU A 242 -0.06 -3.07 -42.42
N GLU A 243 1.08 -2.59 -42.93
CA GLU A 243 2.29 -2.43 -42.12
C GLU A 243 2.10 -1.43 -40.98
N SER A 244 1.37 -0.32 -41.21
CA SER A 244 1.05 0.65 -40.16
C SER A 244 0.19 0.02 -39.06
N THR A 245 -0.81 -0.79 -39.43
CA THR A 245 -1.63 -1.52 -38.45
C THR A 245 -0.83 -2.56 -37.66
N LYS A 246 0.11 -3.26 -38.30
CA LYS A 246 0.99 -4.22 -37.63
C LYS A 246 1.87 -3.54 -36.59
N ILE A 247 2.53 -2.44 -36.93
CA ILE A 247 3.35 -1.68 -35.97
C ILE A 247 2.50 -1.17 -34.80
N LYS A 248 1.27 -0.70 -35.05
CA LYS A 248 0.36 -0.26 -33.97
C LYS A 248 0.02 -1.42 -33.02
N LEU A 249 -0.18 -2.62 -33.53
CA LEU A 249 -0.40 -3.82 -32.72
C LEU A 249 0.85 -4.16 -31.90
N ASP A 250 2.03 -4.22 -32.52
CA ASP A 250 3.30 -4.49 -31.83
C ASP A 250 3.55 -3.50 -30.68
N ILE A 251 3.23 -2.21 -30.88
CA ILE A 251 3.31 -1.17 -29.83
C ILE A 251 2.32 -1.45 -28.70
N SER A 252 1.10 -1.86 -29.03
CA SER A 252 0.07 -2.15 -28.01
C SER A 252 0.43 -3.38 -27.18
N GLU A 253 0.98 -4.43 -27.79
CA GLU A 253 1.46 -5.63 -27.10
C GLU A 253 2.63 -5.31 -26.17
N ALA A 254 3.63 -4.55 -26.66
CA ALA A 254 4.76 -4.11 -25.84
C ALA A 254 4.33 -3.23 -24.65
N LYS A 255 3.30 -2.39 -24.82
CA LYS A 255 2.71 -1.61 -23.72
C LYS A 255 2.01 -2.50 -22.70
N LEU A 256 1.25 -3.49 -23.14
CA LEU A 256 0.54 -4.42 -22.26
C LEU A 256 1.52 -5.25 -21.42
N GLU A 257 2.60 -5.74 -22.03
CA GLU A 257 3.65 -6.48 -21.31
C GLU A 257 4.30 -5.63 -20.21
N LYS A 258 4.59 -4.35 -20.48
CA LYS A 258 5.11 -3.42 -19.48
C LYS A 258 4.11 -3.15 -18.34
N VAL A 259 2.83 -3.01 -18.64
CA VAL A 259 1.79 -2.85 -17.61
C VAL A 259 1.75 -4.08 -16.69
N ASN A 260 1.83 -5.29 -17.25
CA ASN A 260 1.88 -6.52 -16.46
C ASN A 260 3.13 -6.59 -15.56
N GLN A 261 4.30 -6.16 -16.05
CA GLN A 261 5.51 -6.08 -15.23
C GLN A 261 5.37 -5.07 -14.08
N VAL A 262 4.77 -3.90 -14.32
CA VAL A 262 4.52 -2.90 -13.28
C VAL A 262 3.55 -3.41 -12.22
N MET A 263 2.48 -4.12 -12.63
CA MET A 263 1.53 -4.73 -11.70
C MET A 263 2.19 -5.77 -10.79
N ALA A 264 3.05 -6.63 -11.35
CA ALA A 264 3.77 -7.62 -10.54
C ALA A 264 4.66 -6.97 -9.46
N LEU A 265 5.36 -5.88 -9.79
CA LEU A 265 6.16 -5.12 -8.82
C LEU A 265 5.30 -4.43 -7.76
N GLN A 266 4.08 -4.02 -8.11
CA GLN A 266 3.15 -3.39 -7.18
C GLN A 266 2.58 -4.38 -6.16
N ASP A 267 2.36 -5.63 -6.54
CA ASP A 267 1.95 -6.70 -5.63
C ASP A 267 3.04 -7.00 -4.59
N GLU A 268 4.31 -7.07 -5.02
CA GLU A 268 5.45 -7.24 -4.12
C GLU A 268 5.57 -6.08 -3.12
N GLN A 269 5.42 -4.83 -3.59
CA GLN A 269 5.42 -3.66 -2.71
C GLN A 269 4.25 -3.70 -1.70
N THR A 270 3.06 -4.11 -2.13
CA THR A 270 1.88 -4.20 -1.26
C THR A 270 2.10 -5.25 -0.16
N MET A 271 2.70 -6.39 -0.51
CA MET A 271 3.06 -7.43 0.46
C MET A 271 4.09 -6.92 1.48
N LEU A 272 5.13 -6.23 1.03
CA LEU A 272 6.17 -5.67 1.89
C LEU A 272 5.58 -4.63 2.86
N TRP A 273 4.72 -3.73 2.37
CA TRP A 273 3.99 -2.78 3.21
C TRP A 273 3.16 -3.48 4.27
N GLY A 274 2.43 -4.54 3.90
CA GLY A 274 1.69 -5.35 4.85
C GLY A 274 2.57 -5.97 5.94
N MET A 275 3.80 -6.39 5.61
CA MET A 275 4.76 -6.92 6.59
C MET A 275 5.26 -5.83 7.55
N ILE A 276 5.63 -4.66 7.02
CA ILE A 276 6.09 -3.51 7.81
C ILE A 276 4.98 -3.06 8.78
N SER A 277 3.75 -2.91 8.30
CA SER A 277 2.61 -2.52 9.15
C SER A 277 2.33 -3.55 10.25
N ARG A 278 2.42 -4.86 9.96
CA ARG A 278 2.27 -5.91 10.97
C ARG A 278 3.39 -5.87 12.02
N ALA A 279 4.62 -5.62 11.61
CA ALA A 279 5.75 -5.48 12.53
C ALA A 279 5.58 -4.25 13.44
N GLN A 280 5.22 -3.09 12.88
CA GLN A 280 4.91 -1.88 13.64
C GLN A 280 3.75 -2.07 14.62
N MET A 281 2.69 -2.76 14.21
CA MET A 281 1.57 -3.11 15.09
C MET A 281 1.99 -4.02 16.24
N LYS A 282 2.89 -4.99 16.00
CA LYS A 282 3.45 -5.83 17.07
C LYS A 282 4.32 -5.03 18.02
N GLU A 283 5.15 -4.13 17.51
CA GLU A 283 6.01 -3.26 18.31
C GLU A 283 5.19 -2.28 19.17
N GLN A 284 4.13 -1.67 18.61
CA GLN A 284 3.18 -0.86 19.38
C GLN A 284 2.40 -1.68 20.43
N LYS A 285 2.05 -2.94 20.14
CA LYS A 285 1.45 -3.83 21.14
C LYS A 285 2.41 -4.14 22.28
N LEU A 286 3.69 -4.33 21.98
CA LEU A 286 4.74 -4.53 22.98
C LEU A 286 5.05 -3.24 23.77
N SER A 287 5.00 -2.07 23.15
CA SER A 287 5.13 -0.80 23.89
C SER A 287 3.91 -0.50 24.78
N ARG A 288 2.76 -1.10 24.47
CA ARG A 288 1.52 -1.01 25.26
C ARG A 288 1.44 -2.01 26.41
N THR A 289 2.33 -3.00 26.48
CA THR A 289 2.41 -3.85 27.68
C THR A 289 3.02 -3.05 28.82
N HIS A 290 2.15 -2.57 29.72
CA HIS A 290 2.55 -1.90 30.95
C HIS A 290 3.23 -2.92 31.88
N HIS A 291 4.55 -3.03 31.76
CA HIS A 291 5.36 -3.99 32.50
C HIS A 291 5.32 -3.75 34.02
N GLU A 292 5.09 -2.51 34.42
CA GLU A 292 4.91 -2.07 35.82
C GLU A 292 3.51 -2.31 36.38
N ALA A 293 2.55 -2.73 35.55
CA ALA A 293 1.18 -2.89 36.00
C ALA A 293 1.03 -4.09 36.96
N PRO A 294 0.39 -3.93 38.13
CA PRO A 294 0.14 -5.03 39.06
C PRO A 294 -0.56 -6.22 38.38
N ARG A 295 0.05 -7.42 38.42
CA ARG A 295 -0.42 -8.58 37.64
C ARG A 295 -1.37 -9.53 38.38
N ASP A 296 -1.62 -9.27 39.65
CA ASP A 296 -2.41 -10.15 40.51
C ASP A 296 -3.87 -10.33 40.02
N ASN A 297 -4.32 -9.49 39.08
CA ASN A 297 -5.69 -9.51 38.53
C ASN A 297 -5.79 -10.01 37.07
N ALA A 298 -4.79 -10.70 36.53
CA ALA A 298 -4.84 -11.21 35.14
C ALA A 298 -6.05 -12.14 34.85
N LEU A 299 -6.74 -12.62 35.90
CA LEU A 299 -7.88 -13.53 35.85
C LEU A 299 -9.12 -12.98 35.11
N TYR A 300 -9.25 -11.66 34.96
CA TYR A 300 -10.45 -11.05 34.36
C TYR A 300 -10.34 -10.86 32.84
N LEU A 301 -9.19 -11.16 32.25
CA LEU A 301 -9.02 -11.15 30.80
C LEU A 301 -9.78 -12.38 30.25
N PHE A 302 -10.83 -12.14 29.46
CA PHE A 302 -11.74 -13.16 28.90
C PHE A 302 -12.78 -13.78 29.87
N TYR A 303 -12.88 -13.31 31.10
CA TYR A 303 -13.97 -13.74 31.99
C TYR A 303 -15.33 -13.25 31.46
N GLN A 304 -16.32 -14.15 31.41
CA GLN A 304 -17.71 -13.82 31.06
C GLN A 304 -18.57 -13.82 32.33
N PRO A 305 -19.33 -12.74 32.60
CA PRO A 305 -20.20 -12.67 33.77
C PRO A 305 -21.32 -13.70 33.70
N LYS A 306 -21.73 -14.20 34.86
CA LYS A 306 -22.89 -15.10 35.01
C LYS A 306 -24.17 -14.32 35.24
N ASN A 307 -24.07 -13.19 35.95
CA ASN A 307 -25.21 -12.34 36.26
C ASN A 307 -25.59 -11.44 35.08
N HIS A 308 -26.89 -11.11 34.98
CA HIS A 308 -27.37 -10.14 34.01
C HIS A 308 -27.33 -8.73 34.58
N TYR A 309 -26.37 -7.91 34.16
CA TYR A 309 -26.24 -6.55 34.66
C TYR A 309 -27.17 -5.57 33.93
N GLU A 310 -27.71 -4.58 34.63
CA GLU A 310 -28.53 -3.53 34.02
C GLU A 310 -27.70 -2.66 33.06
N TYR A 311 -26.42 -2.46 33.38
CA TYR A 311 -25.49 -1.69 32.56
C TYR A 311 -24.39 -2.58 31.99
N ARG A 312 -24.52 -2.91 30.69
CA ARG A 312 -23.56 -3.73 29.94
C ARG A 312 -23.29 -5.08 30.63
N ASP A 313 -22.03 -5.45 30.76
CA ASP A 313 -21.55 -6.65 31.42
C ASP A 313 -21.32 -6.45 32.92
N GLY A 314 -21.63 -5.27 33.48
CA GLY A 314 -21.40 -4.96 34.90
C GLY A 314 -19.96 -4.60 35.26
N LYS A 315 -19.04 -4.55 34.29
CA LYS A 315 -17.61 -4.32 34.50
C LYS A 315 -17.19 -2.89 34.18
N VAL A 316 -16.23 -2.35 34.93
CA VAL A 316 -15.52 -1.12 34.52
C VAL A 316 -14.55 -1.47 33.40
N ARG A 317 -14.69 -0.82 32.23
CA ARG A 317 -13.76 -1.03 31.11
C ARG A 317 -12.39 -0.42 31.41
N PRO A 318 -11.27 -1.04 30.97
CA PRO A 318 -9.93 -0.47 31.14
C PRO A 318 -9.77 0.98 30.67
N SER A 319 -10.42 1.31 29.55
CA SER A 319 -10.42 2.67 29.00
C SER A 319 -11.00 3.74 29.94
N SER A 320 -11.88 3.35 30.87
CA SER A 320 -12.54 4.24 31.83
C SER A 320 -11.59 4.78 32.89
N TYR A 321 -10.55 4.02 33.25
CA TYR A 321 -9.47 4.47 34.14
C TYR A 321 -8.16 4.77 33.40
N GLY A 322 -8.22 4.92 32.07
CA GLY A 322 -7.09 5.31 31.23
C GLY A 322 -6.15 4.19 30.82
N SER A 323 -6.49 2.93 31.12
CA SER A 323 -5.69 1.77 30.69
C SER A 323 -6.11 1.27 29.32
N ASN A 324 -5.31 0.35 28.77
CA ASN A 324 -5.60 -0.36 27.53
C ASN A 324 -6.24 -1.74 27.83
N GLU A 325 -6.76 -2.41 26.81
CA GLU A 325 -7.45 -3.70 26.95
C GLU A 325 -6.55 -4.81 27.53
N SER A 326 -5.22 -4.64 27.53
CA SER A 326 -4.27 -5.60 28.07
C SER A 326 -4.13 -5.57 29.59
N TRP A 327 -4.67 -4.58 30.29
CA TRP A 327 -4.64 -4.54 31.76
C TRP A 327 -6.02 -4.22 32.36
N ASP A 328 -6.66 -5.28 32.87
CA ASP A 328 -8.02 -5.25 33.39
C ASP A 328 -8.06 -5.59 34.88
N LEU A 329 -8.56 -4.67 35.69
CA LEU A 329 -8.68 -4.83 37.15
C LEU A 329 -9.92 -5.62 37.58
N GLY A 330 -10.84 -5.94 36.67
CA GLY A 330 -12.05 -6.70 36.98
C GLY A 330 -13.02 -5.98 37.91
N LEU A 331 -13.01 -4.65 37.90
CA LEU A 331 -13.79 -3.85 38.85
C LEU A 331 -15.27 -3.84 38.50
N CYS A 332 -16.14 -3.93 39.51
CA CYS A 332 -17.57 -3.77 39.32
C CYS A 332 -17.96 -2.34 38.96
N HIS A 333 -18.71 -2.16 37.87
CA HIS A 333 -19.23 -0.87 37.46
C HIS A 333 -20.15 -0.26 38.53
N GLY A 334 -21.06 -1.04 39.11
CA GLY A 334 -21.96 -0.56 40.16
C GLY A 334 -21.21 0.02 41.35
N HIS A 335 -20.21 -0.71 41.85
CA HIS A 335 -19.46 -0.30 43.05
C HIS A 335 -18.50 0.87 42.83
N PHE A 336 -17.87 0.96 41.65
CA PHE A 336 -16.82 1.96 41.40
C PHE A 336 -17.26 3.18 40.58
N ARG A 337 -18.46 3.15 39.97
CA ARG A 337 -18.95 4.24 39.11
C ARG A 337 -20.29 4.82 39.52
N LEU A 338 -21.09 4.09 40.30
CA LEU A 338 -22.39 4.58 40.77
C LEU A 338 -22.30 4.99 42.25
N PRO A 339 -23.09 5.99 42.67
CA PRO A 339 -23.15 6.38 44.08
C PRO A 339 -23.83 5.32 44.98
N SER A 340 -24.67 4.47 44.39
CA SER A 340 -25.41 3.41 45.10
C SER A 340 -24.57 2.14 45.24
N PRO A 341 -24.78 1.34 46.31
CA PRO A 341 -24.16 0.03 46.42
C PRO A 341 -24.57 -0.87 45.24
N CYS A 342 -23.69 -1.80 44.86
CA CYS A 342 -23.98 -2.75 43.80
C CYS A 342 -25.20 -3.61 44.17
N ALA A 343 -26.20 -3.68 43.28
CA ALA A 343 -27.43 -4.44 43.50
C ALA A 343 -27.19 -5.93 43.77
N TYR A 344 -26.07 -6.47 43.29
CA TYR A 344 -25.68 -7.87 43.45
C TYR A 344 -24.83 -8.16 44.69
N GLY A 345 -24.41 -7.14 45.45
CA GLY A 345 -23.66 -7.32 46.69
C GLY A 345 -22.49 -8.31 46.56
N ASP A 346 -22.45 -9.34 47.40
CA ASP A 346 -21.38 -10.35 47.38
C ASP A 346 -21.52 -11.39 46.25
N GLU A 347 -22.67 -11.46 45.59
CA GLU A 347 -22.95 -12.35 44.45
C GLU A 347 -22.47 -11.77 43.11
N CYS A 348 -21.94 -10.55 43.10
CA CYS A 348 -21.42 -9.92 41.91
C CYS A 348 -20.18 -10.67 41.39
N ASP A 349 -20.14 -10.91 40.08
CA ASP A 349 -19.02 -11.54 39.39
C ASP A 349 -17.74 -10.68 39.37
N TRP A 350 -17.89 -9.37 39.59
CA TRP A 350 -16.79 -8.40 39.51
C TRP A 350 -16.33 -7.96 40.88
N ARG A 351 -15.04 -7.61 40.97
CA ARG A 351 -14.40 -7.22 42.23
C ARG A 351 -15.08 -6.01 42.86
N HIS A 352 -15.40 -6.14 44.15
CA HIS A 352 -15.82 -5.06 45.04
C HIS A 352 -14.74 -4.63 46.04
N LYS A 353 -13.63 -5.37 46.14
CA LYS A 353 -12.54 -5.01 47.05
C LYS A 353 -11.97 -3.64 46.66
N PRO A 354 -11.72 -2.74 47.63
CA PRO A 354 -11.06 -1.47 47.39
C PRO A 354 -9.76 -1.65 46.59
N LEU A 355 -9.38 -0.62 45.83
CA LEU A 355 -8.10 -0.60 45.13
C LEU A 355 -6.96 -0.69 46.13
N SER A 356 -5.98 -1.55 45.88
CA SER A 356 -4.74 -1.60 46.66
C SER A 356 -3.94 -0.32 46.48
N GLN A 357 -2.96 -0.06 47.35
CA GLN A 357 -2.12 1.12 47.20
C GLN A 357 -1.34 1.10 45.88
N ASP A 358 -0.75 -0.05 45.53
CA ASP A 358 -0.02 -0.24 44.27
C ASP A 358 -0.90 0.02 43.03
N GLU A 359 -2.17 -0.41 43.06
CA GLU A 359 -3.11 -0.14 41.98
C GLU A 359 -3.44 1.36 41.87
N LYS A 360 -3.63 2.04 43.00
CA LYS A 360 -3.88 3.49 43.02
C LYS A 360 -2.68 4.25 42.48
N ASP A 361 -1.48 3.92 42.95
CA ASP A 361 -0.24 4.57 42.53
C ASP A 361 0.00 4.38 41.03
N TYR A 362 -0.22 3.16 40.53
CA TYR A 362 -0.13 2.87 39.10
C TYR A 362 -1.17 3.65 38.27
N ILE A 363 -2.44 3.67 38.67
CA ILE A 363 -3.49 4.43 37.96
C ILE A 363 -3.16 5.94 37.96
N GLN A 364 -2.66 6.46 39.09
CA GLN A 364 -2.35 7.87 39.25
C GLN A 364 -1.15 8.32 38.42
N ASN A 365 -0.08 7.52 38.43
CA ASN A 365 1.20 7.89 37.85
C ASN A 365 1.31 7.48 36.38
N CYS A 366 0.75 6.33 36.00
CA CYS A 366 0.99 5.74 34.67
C CYS A 366 -0.16 5.98 33.68
N LEU A 367 -1.40 6.24 34.14
CA LEU A 367 -2.60 6.34 33.27
C LEU A 367 -3.08 7.78 33.04
N GLY A 368 -2.28 8.76 33.47
CA GLY A 368 -2.47 10.18 33.18
C GLY A 368 -3.77 10.76 33.75
N ARG A 369 -4.39 11.67 33.00
CA ARG A 369 -5.56 12.44 33.46
C ARG A 369 -6.77 11.56 33.79
N ARG A 370 -7.08 10.58 32.93
CA ARG A 370 -8.25 9.70 33.11
C ARG A 370 -8.11 8.82 34.35
N GLY A 371 -6.92 8.32 34.64
CA GLY A 371 -6.65 7.57 35.85
C GLY A 371 -6.96 8.38 37.11
N ARG A 372 -6.50 9.64 37.16
CA ARG A 372 -6.79 10.55 38.28
C ARG A 372 -8.27 10.84 38.46
N GLU A 373 -8.98 11.13 37.37
CA GLU A 373 -10.45 11.35 37.40
C GLU A 373 -11.18 10.10 37.92
N PHE A 374 -10.75 8.91 37.49
CA PHE A 374 -11.30 7.66 37.98
C PHE A 374 -11.09 7.44 39.48
N LEU A 375 -9.90 7.74 40.01
CA LEU A 375 -9.62 7.59 41.44
C LEU A 375 -10.50 8.50 42.32
N ILE A 376 -10.81 9.71 41.83
CA ILE A 376 -11.73 10.63 42.51
C ILE A 376 -13.14 10.02 42.58
N ASP A 377 -13.61 9.38 41.52
CA ASP A 377 -14.91 8.72 41.51
C ASP A 377 -14.94 7.45 42.37
N ALA A 378 -13.91 6.63 42.27
CA ALA A 378 -13.76 5.39 43.03
C ALA A 378 -13.63 5.62 44.55
N GLY A 379 -13.03 6.74 44.98
CA GLY A 379 -12.89 7.07 46.40
C GLY A 379 -14.21 7.44 47.08
N LYS A 380 -15.20 7.95 46.32
CA LYS A 380 -16.49 8.37 46.88
C LYS A 380 -17.33 7.20 47.41
N THR A 381 -17.11 5.99 46.91
CA THR A 381 -17.94 4.82 47.24
C THR A 381 -17.39 3.99 48.39
N THR A 382 -16.10 4.14 48.74
CA THR A 382 -15.45 3.34 49.79
C THR A 382 -15.63 3.88 51.21
N ASP A 383 -16.03 5.14 51.38
CA ASP A 383 -16.19 5.77 52.70
C ASP A 383 -17.50 5.39 53.41
N VAL A 384 -18.40 4.66 52.73
CA VAL A 384 -19.55 4.03 53.36
C VAL A 384 -19.04 2.83 54.16
N LYS A 385 -18.76 3.05 55.45
CA LYS A 385 -18.37 2.05 56.47
C LYS A 385 -18.74 0.63 56.02
N ALA A 386 -17.73 -0.15 55.63
CA ALA A 386 -17.87 -1.52 55.15
C ALA A 386 -18.71 -2.35 56.14
N LEU A 387 -20.00 -2.49 55.84
CA LEU A 387 -20.95 -3.27 56.64
C LEU A 387 -20.93 -4.76 56.27
N SER A 388 -20.23 -5.15 55.19
CA SER A 388 -20.02 -6.57 54.87
C SER A 388 -18.62 -7.02 55.27
N SER A 389 -18.56 -7.92 56.24
CA SER A 389 -17.34 -8.64 56.66
C SER A 389 -17.06 -9.86 55.78
N HIS A 390 -17.73 -9.98 54.62
CA HIS A 390 -17.62 -11.13 53.74
C HIS A 390 -16.74 -10.80 52.53
N PRO A 391 -15.59 -11.47 52.37
CA PRO A 391 -14.79 -11.35 51.15
C PRO A 391 -15.59 -11.96 50.00
N GLY A 392 -16.08 -11.10 49.09
CA GLY A 392 -16.86 -11.49 47.91
C GLY A 392 -16.27 -12.66 47.10
N ALA A 393 -17.18 -13.30 46.35
CA ALA A 393 -17.22 -14.71 45.94
C ALA A 393 -16.16 -15.25 44.95
N LEU A 394 -14.87 -15.04 45.19
CA LEU A 394 -13.80 -15.81 44.53
C LEU A 394 -12.87 -16.45 45.56
N ARG A 395 -13.37 -17.46 46.28
CA ARG A 395 -12.52 -18.53 46.84
C ARG A 395 -12.36 -19.62 45.77
N TRP A 396 -11.44 -19.42 44.82
CA TRP A 396 -10.92 -20.53 44.02
C TRP A 396 -9.61 -20.97 44.65
N LYS A 397 -9.56 -22.24 45.06
CA LYS A 397 -8.32 -22.92 45.46
C LYS A 397 -7.51 -23.27 44.23
#